data_AF-I1E2T2-F1
#
_entry.id   AF-I1E2T2-F1
#
_cell.length_a   1.000
_cell.length_b   1.000
_cell.length_c   1.000
_cell.angle_alpha   90.00
_cell.angle_beta   90.00
_cell.angle_gamma   90.00
#
_symmetry.space_group_name_H-M   'P 1'
#
loop_
_entity.id
_entity.type
_entity.pdbx_description
1 polymer ?
#
loop_
_entity_poly.entity_id
_entity_poly.type
_entity_poly.pdbx_seq_one_letter_code
_entity_poly.pdbx_strand_id
1 'polypeptide(L)'
;MKKQLLSVMAIVGAMTLFSPVALSHSDIKPQHGGVVHSKYDLSFELVREADSVSLYVNDHGEPLATEGLTGQLMVLAAGKKSEAALATAGVGKFTASGVQIPDGAKAVVTLTDKNKEVMTVRYSF
;
A
#
# COMPACT_ATOMS: atom_id res chain seq x y z
N MET A 1 1.46 71.69 8.64
CA MET A 1 1.56 71.65 10.11
C MET A 1 0.72 70.48 10.63
N LYS A 2 1.32 69.64 11.49
CA LYS A 2 0.69 68.82 12.56
C LYS A 2 -0.35 67.75 12.11
N LYS A 3 -0.02 66.46 12.03
CA LYS A 3 0.25 65.46 13.11
C LYS A 3 -1.04 64.76 13.63
N GLN A 4 -0.99 63.41 13.57
CA GLN A 4 -1.60 62.40 14.47
C GLN A 4 -3.00 61.87 14.06
N LEU A 5 -3.41 60.62 14.27
CA LEU A 5 -2.86 59.31 14.71
C LEU A 5 -4.07 58.33 14.73
N LEU A 6 -3.85 57.02 14.50
CA LEU A 6 -4.61 55.85 15.03
C LEU A 6 -6.09 55.69 14.55
N SER A 7 -6.72 54.53 14.30
CA SER A 7 -6.42 53.09 14.38
C SER A 7 -7.68 52.32 13.89
N VAL A 8 -7.57 50.98 13.79
CA VAL A 8 -8.66 49.95 13.85
C VAL A 8 -9.39 49.71 12.51
N MET A 9 -9.70 48.50 12.02
CA MET A 9 -9.41 47.08 12.27
C MET A 9 -10.24 46.31 11.21
N ALA A 10 -9.89 45.03 10.97
CA ALA A 10 -10.79 43.94 10.55
C ALA A 10 -10.72 43.49 9.08
N ILE A 11 -9.73 42.62 8.82
CA ILE A 11 -9.91 41.21 8.43
C ILE A 11 -11.13 40.90 7.55
N VAL A 12 -10.88 40.63 6.27
CA VAL A 12 -11.68 39.83 5.33
C VAL A 12 -10.64 39.13 4.45
N GLY A 13 -10.53 37.83 4.24
CA GLY A 13 -11.28 36.65 4.65
C GLY A 13 -10.64 35.52 3.83
N ALA A 14 -9.52 34.96 4.31
CA ALA A 14 -8.81 33.89 3.60
C ALA A 14 -9.42 32.54 3.98
N MET A 15 -10.50 32.15 3.31
CA MET A 15 -11.12 30.83 3.47
C MET A 15 -11.36 30.17 2.11
N THR A 16 -10.33 29.61 1.49
CA THR A 16 -10.51 28.59 0.43
C THR A 16 -9.32 27.64 0.34
N LEU A 17 -9.00 26.91 1.41
CA LEU A 17 -8.23 25.66 1.31
C LEU A 17 -8.69 24.68 2.39
N PHE A 18 -9.97 24.32 2.37
CA PHE A 18 -10.41 23.07 2.99
C PHE A 18 -10.78 22.12 1.85
N SER A 19 -9.80 21.36 1.38
CA SER A 19 -10.11 20.11 0.71
C SER A 19 -10.88 19.26 1.71
N PRO A 20 -12.10 18.79 1.42
CA PRO A 20 -12.74 17.83 2.30
C PRO A 20 -11.84 16.60 2.33
N VAL A 21 -11.31 16.27 3.52
CA VAL A 21 -10.84 14.91 3.78
C VAL A 21 -12.09 14.06 3.63
N ALA A 22 -12.20 13.39 2.49
CA ALA A 22 -13.18 12.35 2.30
C ALA A 22 -12.78 11.22 3.26
N LEU A 23 -13.39 11.20 4.45
CA LEU A 23 -13.30 10.08 5.39
C LEU A 23 -14.11 8.92 4.79
N SER A 24 -13.46 8.20 3.87
CA SER A 24 -13.91 6.91 3.37
C SER A 24 -14.01 5.94 4.54
N HIS A 25 -15.14 5.23 4.64
CA HIS A 25 -15.54 4.46 5.82
C HIS A 25 -14.84 3.11 6.01
N SER A 26 -13.58 2.99 5.58
CA SER A 26 -12.69 1.87 5.91
C SER A 26 -11.30 2.11 5.30
N ASP A 27 -10.62 3.15 5.77
CA ASP A 27 -9.18 3.31 5.50
C ASP A 27 -8.43 2.16 6.18
N ILE A 28 -8.25 1.05 5.46
CA ILE A 28 -7.35 -0.02 5.90
C ILE A 28 -5.95 0.58 5.92
N LYS A 29 -5.39 0.69 7.12
CA LYS A 29 -4.07 1.26 7.35
C LYS A 29 -3.02 0.16 7.20
N PRO A 30 -1.86 0.47 6.59
CA PRO A 30 -0.70 -0.42 6.66
C PRO A 30 -0.35 -0.74 8.12
N GLN A 31 -0.18 -2.02 8.45
CA GLN A 31 0.18 -2.48 9.79
C GLN A 31 1.68 -2.70 9.95
N HIS A 32 2.39 -2.86 8.82
CA HIS A 32 3.80 -3.22 8.73
C HIS A 32 4.63 -2.15 8.00
N GLY A 33 4.03 -1.00 7.67
CA GLY A 33 4.69 0.10 6.96
C GLY A 33 4.77 -0.08 5.44
N GLY A 34 3.96 -0.99 4.89
CA GLY A 34 3.87 -1.24 3.45
C GLY A 34 2.84 -0.39 2.72
N VAL A 35 2.57 -0.78 1.48
CA VAL A 35 1.44 -0.29 0.68
C VAL A 35 0.32 -1.31 0.76
N VAL A 36 -0.87 -0.87 1.15
CA VAL A 36 -2.02 -1.75 1.37
C VAL A 36 -3.12 -1.56 0.32
N HIS A 37 -3.69 -2.67 -0.13
CA HIS A 37 -4.85 -2.71 -1.01
C HIS A 37 -5.86 -3.75 -0.53
N SER A 38 -7.14 -3.44 -0.72
CA SER A 38 -8.24 -4.35 -0.40
C SER A 38 -8.88 -4.85 -1.68
N LYS A 39 -9.01 -6.17 -1.81
CA LYS A 39 -9.59 -6.84 -2.97
C LYS A 39 -10.00 -8.24 -2.58
N TYR A 40 -11.03 -8.79 -3.24
CA TYR A 40 -11.49 -10.16 -2.95
C TYR A 40 -11.89 -10.37 -1.47
N ASP A 41 -12.41 -9.33 -0.82
CA ASP A 41 -12.71 -9.29 0.62
C ASP A 41 -11.51 -9.50 1.55
N LEU A 42 -10.29 -9.54 0.99
CA LEU A 42 -9.04 -9.57 1.71
C LEU A 42 -8.33 -8.21 1.67
N SER A 43 -7.41 -8.02 2.61
CA SER A 43 -6.41 -6.96 2.58
C SER A 43 -5.03 -7.55 2.28
N PHE A 44 -4.27 -6.84 1.45
CA PHE A 44 -2.93 -7.20 1.02
C PHE A 44 -2.00 -6.04 1.30
N GLU A 45 -1.02 -6.23 2.18
CA GLU A 45 0.01 -5.25 2.46
C GLU A 45 1.37 -5.73 1.93
N LEU A 46 1.93 -4.98 0.99
CA LEU A 46 3.24 -5.26 0.40
C LEU A 46 4.30 -4.37 1.05
N VAL A 47 5.29 -4.99 1.68
CA VAL A 47 6.31 -4.33 2.51
C VAL A 47 7.68 -4.54 1.87
N ARG A 48 8.43 -3.44 1.73
CA ARG A 48 9.83 -3.48 1.34
C ARG A 48 10.66 -3.80 2.57
N GLU A 49 11.39 -4.90 2.54
CA GLU A 49 12.38 -5.25 3.57
C GLU A 49 13.78 -4.89 3.07
N ALA A 50 14.83 -5.12 3.89
CA ALA A 50 16.21 -4.78 3.52
C ALA A 50 16.71 -5.58 2.29
N ASP A 51 16.39 -6.87 2.22
CA ASP A 51 16.91 -7.83 1.21
C ASP A 51 15.79 -8.66 0.53
N SER A 52 14.54 -8.35 0.86
CA SER A 52 13.37 -9.11 0.44
C SER A 52 12.12 -8.24 0.38
N VAL A 53 11.02 -8.84 -0.05
CA VAL A 53 9.69 -8.23 -0.03
C VAL A 53 8.76 -9.15 0.74
N SER A 54 8.07 -8.62 1.74
CA SER A 54 7.03 -9.33 2.48
C SER A 54 5.65 -8.98 1.91
N LEU A 55 4.78 -9.98 1.79
CA LEU A 55 3.36 -9.80 1.55
C LEU A 55 2.60 -10.30 2.77
N TYR A 56 1.79 -9.43 3.36
CA TYR A 56 0.84 -9.79 4.41
C TYR A 56 -0.55 -9.84 3.81
N VAL A 57 -1.31 -10.89 4.14
CA VAL A 57 -2.67 -11.12 3.65
C VAL A 57 -3.58 -11.41 4.82
N ASN A 58 -4.58 -10.55 5.01
CA ASN A 58 -5.57 -10.70 6.08
C ASN A 58 -6.99 -10.78 5.52
N ASP A 59 -7.80 -11.66 6.09
CA ASP A 59 -9.25 -11.77 5.90
C ASP A 59 -9.94 -11.03 7.04
N HIS A 60 -10.64 -9.93 6.72
CA HIS A 60 -11.31 -9.08 7.71
C HIS A 60 -10.46 -8.69 8.95
N GLY A 61 -9.14 -8.58 8.78
CA GLY A 61 -8.20 -8.21 9.83
C GLY A 61 -7.43 -9.37 10.47
N GLU A 62 -7.83 -10.61 10.21
CA GLU A 62 -7.17 -11.82 10.70
C GLU A 62 -6.20 -12.40 9.64
N PRO A 63 -5.01 -12.89 10.01
CA PRO A 63 -4.08 -13.51 9.07
C PRO A 63 -4.71 -14.65 8.28
N LEU A 64 -4.64 -14.58 6.95
CA LEU A 64 -5.16 -15.63 6.07
C LEU A 64 -4.35 -16.93 6.22
N ALA A 65 -5.02 -18.09 6.23
CA ALA A 65 -4.36 -19.38 6.10
C ALA A 65 -3.59 -19.45 4.76
N THR A 66 -2.29 -19.73 4.81
CA THR A 66 -1.41 -19.69 3.61
C THR A 66 -1.23 -21.06 2.97
N GLU A 67 -1.74 -22.11 3.61
CA GLU A 67 -1.58 -23.49 3.18
C GLU A 67 -2.26 -23.73 1.82
N GLY A 68 -1.50 -24.21 0.85
CA GLY A 68 -2.00 -24.49 -0.49
C GLY A 68 -2.12 -23.25 -1.38
N LEU A 69 -1.68 -22.07 -0.92
CA LEU A 69 -1.46 -20.90 -1.77
C LEU A 69 -0.05 -20.94 -2.36
N THR A 70 0.05 -20.64 -3.65
CA THR A 70 1.32 -20.34 -4.31
C THR A 70 1.32 -18.90 -4.77
N GLY A 71 2.48 -18.27 -4.89
CA GLY A 71 2.52 -16.87 -5.29
C GLY A 71 3.76 -16.45 -6.08
N GLN A 72 3.61 -15.33 -6.78
CA GLN A 72 4.63 -14.70 -7.58
C GLN A 72 4.58 -13.19 -7.36
N LEU A 73 5.74 -12.58 -7.15
CA LEU A 73 5.94 -11.14 -7.24
C LEU A 73 6.65 -10.82 -8.56
N MET A 74 6.07 -9.90 -9.33
CA MET A 74 6.69 -9.26 -10.48
C MET A 74 6.89 -7.78 -10.17
N VAL A 75 8.08 -7.26 -10.46
CA VAL A 75 8.40 -5.84 -10.32
C VAL A 75 8.80 -5.29 -11.70
N LEU A 76 8.21 -4.16 -12.05
CA LEU A 76 8.52 -3.39 -13.25
C LEU A 76 9.09 -2.03 -12.83
N ALA A 77 10.36 -1.79 -13.15
CA ALA A 77 11.08 -0.58 -12.78
C ALA A 77 11.97 -0.11 -13.92
N ALA A 78 11.87 1.16 -14.30
CA ALA A 78 12.68 1.76 -15.39
C ALA A 78 12.74 0.90 -16.67
N GLY A 79 11.60 0.32 -17.08
CA GLY A 79 11.48 -0.54 -18.27
C GLY A 79 12.05 -1.95 -18.11
N LYS A 80 12.56 -2.32 -16.93
CA LYS A 80 13.05 -3.67 -16.61
C LYS A 80 12.03 -4.43 -15.79
N LYS A 81 12.01 -5.75 -16.00
CA LYS A 81 11.15 -6.71 -15.30
C LYS A 81 12.01 -7.63 -14.44
N SER A 82 11.64 -7.81 -13.19
CA SER A 82 12.20 -8.83 -12.28
C SER A 82 11.08 -9.62 -11.62
N GLU A 83 11.34 -10.88 -11.31
CA GLU A 83 10.35 -11.81 -10.76
C GLU A 83 10.97 -12.63 -9.64
N ALA A 84 10.20 -12.87 -8.58
CA ALA A 84 10.56 -13.80 -7.51
C ALA A 84 9.32 -14.52 -6.99
N ALA A 85 9.46 -15.80 -6.67
CA ALA A 85 8.40 -16.58 -6.04
C ALA A 85 8.10 -16.03 -4.63
N LEU A 86 6.82 -16.04 -4.26
CA LEU A 86 6.37 -15.76 -2.90
C LEU A 86 6.28 -17.09 -2.15
N ALA A 87 7.22 -17.33 -1.24
CA ALA A 87 7.21 -18.49 -0.37
C ALA A 87 6.44 -18.17 0.92
N THR A 88 5.71 -19.15 1.46
CA THR A 88 5.05 -18.99 2.75
C THR A 88 6.09 -18.79 3.86
N ALA A 89 5.86 -17.82 4.74
CA ALA A 89 6.77 -17.44 5.81
C ALA A 89 6.07 -17.35 7.18
N GLY A 90 4.90 -17.99 7.30
CA GLY A 90 4.02 -17.94 8.45
C GLY A 90 2.57 -17.73 8.04
N VAL A 91 1.64 -17.79 9.00
CA VAL A 91 0.22 -17.52 8.75
C VAL A 91 0.06 -16.07 8.28
N GLY A 92 -0.70 -15.87 7.21
CA GLY A 92 -0.93 -14.60 6.55
C GLY A 92 0.31 -13.96 5.92
N LYS A 93 1.48 -14.63 5.87
CA LYS A 93 2.73 -14.02 5.40
C LYS A 93 3.40 -14.81 4.29
N PHE A 94 3.83 -14.09 3.26
CA PHE A 94 4.74 -14.57 2.22
C PHE A 94 5.99 -13.69 2.15
N THR A 95 7.10 -14.26 1.68
CA THR A 95 8.34 -13.54 1.40
C THR A 95 8.85 -13.88 0.01
N ALA A 96 9.32 -12.85 -0.71
CA ALA A 96 10.07 -12.97 -1.96
C ALA A 96 11.48 -12.42 -1.76
N SER A 97 12.49 -13.30 -1.87
CA SER A 97 13.91 -12.93 -1.77
C SER A 97 14.51 -12.63 -3.15
N GLY A 98 15.60 -11.86 -3.20
CA GLY A 98 16.32 -11.60 -4.45
C GLY A 98 15.63 -10.64 -5.40
N VAL A 99 14.59 -9.93 -4.92
CA VAL A 99 13.90 -8.86 -5.64
C VAL A 99 13.75 -7.65 -4.74
N GLN A 100 13.84 -6.46 -5.33
CA GLN A 100 13.63 -5.18 -4.65
C GLN A 100 12.60 -4.36 -5.41
N ILE A 101 11.88 -3.51 -4.70
CA ILE A 101 10.91 -2.57 -5.27
C ILE A 101 11.49 -1.16 -5.12
N PRO A 102 12.20 -0.63 -6.13
CA PRO A 102 12.69 0.74 -6.10
C PRO A 102 11.52 1.74 -6.19
N ASP A 103 11.77 2.99 -5.81
CA ASP A 103 10.78 4.07 -5.95
C ASP A 103 10.37 4.25 -7.43
N GLY A 104 9.10 4.56 -7.67
CA GLY A 104 8.52 4.68 -9.00
C GLY A 104 8.19 3.34 -9.69
N ALA A 105 8.47 2.19 -9.05
CA ALA A 105 8.18 0.88 -9.60
C ALA A 105 6.69 0.53 -9.57
N LYS A 106 6.28 -0.36 -10.48
CA LYS A 106 5.02 -1.09 -10.38
C LYS A 106 5.30 -2.51 -9.91
N ALA A 107 4.54 -2.99 -8.94
CA ALA A 107 4.62 -4.37 -8.50
C ALA A 107 3.28 -5.08 -8.76
N VAL A 108 3.35 -6.33 -9.18
CA VAL A 108 2.19 -7.20 -9.39
C VAL A 108 2.40 -8.45 -8.55
N VAL A 109 1.49 -8.65 -7.61
CA VAL A 109 1.38 -9.87 -6.82
C VAL A 109 0.31 -10.74 -7.44
N THR A 110 0.64 -12.01 -7.63
CA THR A 110 -0.31 -13.04 -8.00
C THR A 110 -0.27 -14.14 -6.95
N LEU A 111 -1.42 -14.49 -6.38
CA LEU A 111 -1.60 -15.69 -5.57
C LEU A 111 -2.53 -16.66 -6.31
N THR A 112 -2.26 -17.95 -6.21
CA THR A 112 -3.09 -19.00 -6.79
C THR A 112 -3.44 -20.02 -5.72
N ASP A 113 -4.72 -20.33 -5.58
CA ASP A 113 -5.21 -21.30 -4.61
C ASP A 113 -5.16 -22.74 -5.14
N LYS A 114 -5.52 -23.70 -4.28
CA LYS A 114 -5.57 -25.13 -4.63
C LYS A 114 -6.58 -25.47 -5.73
N ASN A 115 -7.58 -24.61 -5.96
CA ASN A 115 -8.58 -24.75 -7.01
C ASN A 115 -8.15 -24.07 -8.32
N LYS A 116 -6.93 -23.51 -8.37
CA LYS A 116 -6.37 -22.72 -9.47
C LYS A 116 -7.08 -21.38 -9.70
N GLU A 117 -7.80 -20.88 -8.69
CA GLU A 117 -8.29 -19.51 -8.69
C GLU A 117 -7.11 -18.55 -8.50
N VAL A 118 -7.08 -17.49 -9.31
CA VAL A 118 -5.97 -16.55 -9.36
C VAL A 118 -6.39 -15.20 -8.82
N MET A 119 -5.71 -14.75 -7.76
CA MET A 119 -5.86 -13.43 -7.17
C MET A 119 -4.71 -12.54 -7.64
N THR A 120 -5.01 -11.36 -8.19
CA THR A 120 -3.98 -10.42 -8.65
C THR A 120 -4.17 -9.04 -8.03
N VAL A 121 -3.09 -8.51 -7.46
CA VAL A 121 -3.03 -7.17 -6.85
C VAL A 121 -1.88 -6.39 -7.48
N ARG A 122 -2.14 -5.13 -7.83
CA ARG A 122 -1.15 -4.24 -8.46
C ARG A 122 -0.87 -3.05 -7.55
N TYR A 123 0.41 -2.75 -7.37
CA TYR A 123 0.90 -1.69 -6.52
C TYR A 123 1.68 -0.65 -7.33
N SER A 124 1.69 0.57 -6.83
CA SER A 124 2.55 1.65 -7.30
C SER A 124 3.41 2.14 -6.13
N PHE A 125 4.71 2.11 -6.31
CA PHE A 125 5.71 2.68 -5.43
C PHE A 125 6.37 3.90 -6.09
#